data_AF-A0A3L8D5M5-F1
#
_entry.id   AF-A0A3L8D5M5-F1
#
_cell.length_a   1.000
_cell.length_b   1.000
_cell.length_c   1.000
_cell.angle_alpha   90.00
_cell.angle_beta   90.00
_cell.angle_gamma   90.00
#
_symmetry.space_group_name_H-M   'P 1'
#
loop_
_entity.id
_entity.type
_entity.pdbx_description
1 polymer ?
#
loop_
_entity_poly.entity_id
_entity_poly.type
_entity_poly.pdbx_seq_one_letter_code
_entity_poly.pdbx_strand_id
1 'polypeptide(L)'
;MSVPFSGTLTRSAGVISAIVKQLKLLSLKPVKRIDVRFDPFHGRVKHTRDFLSYMSSSKITATNPDCLVKTEIVGDRSEPTVTFSLHSGEKVVLKTTNLTSLNILELYNKHITSLLPPDPAVLEAKQALLEKKRRRKPPPKIKEGSKRRGIEL
;
A
#
# COMPACT_ATOMS: atom_id res chain seq x y z
N MET A 1 4.66 15.31 1.40
CA MET A 1 5.85 14.46 1.63
C MET A 1 5.70 13.83 3.01
N SER A 2 5.12 12.63 3.12
CA SER A 2 4.78 12.03 4.43
C SER A 2 5.74 10.94 4.90
N VAL A 3 6.52 10.34 3.99
CA VAL A 3 7.55 9.33 4.33
C VAL A 3 8.92 10.02 4.33
N PRO A 4 9.72 9.90 5.41
CA PRO A 4 11.04 10.52 5.49
C PRO A 4 11.99 9.96 4.42
N PHE A 5 12.74 10.85 3.77
CA PHE A 5 13.73 10.47 2.77
C PHE A 5 14.98 9.90 3.47
N SER A 6 15.36 8.67 3.12
CA SER A 6 16.47 7.95 3.78
C SER A 6 17.86 8.36 3.29
N GLY A 7 17.99 9.37 2.43
CA GLY A 7 19.29 9.86 1.92
C GLY A 7 19.97 8.95 0.88
N THR A 8 19.47 7.72 0.68
CA THR A 8 20.04 6.73 -0.24
C THR A 8 19.20 6.57 -1.49
N LEU A 9 19.86 6.51 -2.66
CA LEU A 9 19.20 6.27 -3.96
C LEU A 9 18.77 4.80 -4.14
N THR A 10 19.36 3.89 -3.36
CA THR A 10 19.05 2.46 -3.41
C THR A 10 17.85 2.14 -2.52
N ARG A 11 16.89 1.38 -3.04
CA ARG A 11 15.73 0.92 -2.25
C ARG A 11 16.19 -0.13 -1.26
N SER A 12 16.32 0.24 0.02
CA SER A 12 16.64 -0.69 1.09
C SER A 12 15.52 -1.73 1.29
N ALA A 13 15.83 -2.91 1.82
CA ALA A 13 14.83 -3.92 2.21
C ALA A 13 14.18 -3.66 3.58
N GLY A 14 14.37 -2.47 4.15
CA GLY A 14 13.92 -2.13 5.51
C GLY A 14 12.45 -1.75 5.63
N VAL A 15 12.03 -1.43 6.85
CA VAL A 15 10.64 -1.10 7.21
C VAL A 15 10.06 0.04 6.38
N ILE A 16 10.86 1.08 6.08
CA ILE A 16 10.42 2.21 5.26
C ILE A 16 10.04 1.76 3.85
N SER A 17 10.79 0.84 3.24
CA SER A 17 10.45 0.35 1.91
C SER A 17 9.22 -0.53 1.92
N ALA A 18 8.99 -1.30 3.00
CA ALA A 18 7.74 -2.03 3.20
C ALA A 18 6.54 -1.07 3.30
N ILE A 19 6.63 0.01 4.09
CA ILE A 19 5.59 1.05 4.17
C ILE A 19 5.32 1.64 2.79
N VAL A 20 6.35 2.06 2.06
CA VAL A 20 6.18 2.64 0.70
C VAL A 20 5.54 1.64 -0.27
N LYS A 21 5.84 0.34 -0.16
CA LYS A 21 5.17 -0.69 -0.97
C LYS A 21 3.69 -0.78 -0.65
N GLN A 22 3.32 -0.79 0.64
CA GLN A 22 1.92 -0.83 1.05
C GLN A 22 1.16 0.43 0.63
N LEU A 23 1.77 1.62 0.74
CA LEU A 23 1.18 2.89 0.31
C LEU A 23 0.93 2.97 -1.20
N LYS A 24 1.73 2.26 -2.02
CA LYS A 24 1.50 2.20 -3.48
C LYS A 24 0.33 1.31 -3.88
N LEU A 25 0.00 0.31 -3.04
CA LEU A 25 -1.14 -0.58 -3.27
C LEU A 25 -2.45 0.03 -2.75
N LEU A 26 -2.35 1.03 -1.88
CA LEU A 26 -3.46 1.63 -1.18
C LEU A 26 -4.30 2.53 -2.10
N SER A 27 -5.62 2.39 -2.05
CA SER A 27 -6.60 3.25 -2.73
C SER A 27 -7.73 3.63 -1.79
N LEU A 28 -8.17 4.90 -1.83
CA LEU A 28 -9.29 5.42 -1.05
C LEU A 28 -10.64 5.37 -1.78
N LYS A 29 -10.69 4.85 -3.01
CA LYS A 29 -11.94 4.72 -3.80
C LYS A 29 -13.11 4.04 -3.05
N PRO A 30 -12.93 2.98 -2.23
CA PRO A 30 -14.08 2.31 -1.61
C PRO A 30 -14.51 3.00 -0.30
N VAL A 31 -13.70 3.93 0.22
CA VAL A 31 -13.89 4.58 1.52
C VAL A 31 -14.53 5.94 1.34
N LYS A 32 -15.63 6.17 2.07
CA LYS A 32 -16.35 7.45 2.09
C LYS A 32 -15.78 8.40 3.14
N ARG A 33 -15.44 7.86 4.32
CA ARG A 33 -14.94 8.66 5.44
C ARG A 33 -13.98 7.87 6.32
N ILE A 34 -12.93 8.54 6.78
CA ILE A 34 -11.95 8.03 7.74
C ILE A 34 -12.02 8.92 8.97
N ASP A 35 -12.37 8.35 10.12
CA ASP A 35 -12.28 9.04 11.41
C ASP A 35 -11.13 8.45 12.21
N VAL A 36 -10.17 9.30 12.57
CA VAL A 36 -9.01 8.92 13.38
C VAL A 36 -9.16 9.57 14.74
N ARG A 37 -9.47 8.76 15.76
CA ARG A 37 -9.62 9.20 17.15
C ARG A 37 -8.39 8.82 17.95
N PHE A 38 -7.72 9.79 18.57
CA PHE A 38 -6.57 9.51 19.42
C PHE A 38 -6.37 10.58 20.50
N ASP A 39 -5.70 10.19 21.58
CA ASP A 39 -5.20 11.11 22.60
C ASP A 39 -3.69 11.35 22.38
N PRO A 40 -3.24 12.59 22.14
CA PRO A 40 -1.82 12.89 21.88
C PRO A 40 -0.90 12.55 23.06
N PHE A 41 -1.41 12.48 24.28
CA PHE A 41 -0.65 12.17 25.48
C PHE A 41 -0.60 10.67 25.80
N HIS A 42 -1.36 9.84 25.07
CA HIS A 42 -1.34 8.40 25.28
C HIS A 42 -0.05 7.78 24.69
N GLY A 43 0.62 6.92 25.47
CA GLY A 43 1.98 6.47 25.16
C GLY A 43 2.16 5.67 23.86
N ARG A 44 1.08 5.14 23.29
CA ARG A 44 1.09 4.28 22.09
C ARG A 44 0.48 4.92 20.83
N VAL A 45 0.40 6.25 20.75
CA VAL A 45 -0.28 6.96 19.64
C VAL A 45 0.61 7.23 18.42
N LYS A 46 1.93 7.09 18.57
CA LYS A 46 2.90 7.41 17.50
C LYS A 46 2.53 6.79 16.15
N HIS A 47 2.23 5.50 16.14
CA HIS A 47 1.92 4.77 14.91
C HIS A 47 0.60 5.21 14.25
N THR A 48 -0.41 5.53 15.05
CA THR A 48 -1.70 6.06 14.57
C THR A 48 -1.52 7.45 13.95
N ARG A 49 -0.68 8.30 14.56
CA ARG A 49 -0.35 9.62 14.03
C ARG A 49 0.48 9.53 12.74
N ASP A 50 1.44 8.62 12.69
CA ASP A 50 2.23 8.37 11.47
C ASP A 50 1.32 7.88 10.33
N PHE A 51 0.37 6.98 10.62
CA PHE A 51 -0.65 6.53 9.68
C PHE A 51 -1.52 7.67 9.15
N LEU A 52 -2.01 8.55 10.04
CA LEU A 52 -2.78 9.73 9.68
C LEU A 52 -2.00 10.65 8.72
N SER A 53 -0.71 10.86 8.98
CA SER A 53 0.19 11.62 8.10
C SER A 53 0.31 10.99 6.71
N TYR A 54 0.36 9.66 6.63
CA TYR A 54 0.34 8.96 5.35
C TYR A 54 -0.97 9.17 4.60
N MET A 55 -2.12 8.97 5.26
CA MET A 55 -3.45 9.16 4.65
C MET A 55 -3.68 10.59 4.16
N SER A 56 -3.16 11.58 4.87
CA SER A 56 -3.29 13.00 4.51
C SER A 56 -2.34 13.43 3.38
N SER A 57 -1.54 12.51 2.81
CA SER A 57 -0.64 12.84 1.71
C SER A 57 -1.39 13.10 0.41
N SER A 58 -0.92 14.07 -0.38
CA SER A 58 -1.54 14.46 -1.65
C SER A 58 -1.72 13.30 -2.64
N LYS A 59 -0.80 12.34 -2.63
CA LYS A 59 -0.85 11.17 -3.52
C LYS A 59 -2.01 10.23 -3.19
N ILE A 60 -2.33 10.09 -1.91
CA ILE A 60 -3.39 9.17 -1.45
C ILE A 60 -4.74 9.86 -1.54
N THR A 61 -4.83 11.12 -1.10
CA THR A 61 -6.03 11.96 -1.24
C THR A 61 -6.44 12.13 -2.70
N ALA A 62 -5.48 12.22 -3.64
CA ALA A 62 -5.78 12.25 -5.07
C ALA A 62 -6.47 10.98 -5.61
N THR A 63 -6.41 9.83 -4.91
CA THR A 63 -7.10 8.61 -5.36
C THR A 63 -8.61 8.69 -5.19
N ASN A 64 -9.08 9.46 -4.20
CA ASN A 64 -10.49 9.75 -3.98
C ASN A 64 -10.60 11.12 -3.27
N PRO A 65 -10.86 12.22 -4.02
CA PRO A 65 -10.98 13.55 -3.45
C PRO A 65 -12.23 13.72 -2.58
N ASP A 66 -13.25 12.87 -2.77
CA ASP A 66 -14.51 12.92 -2.01
C ASP A 66 -14.39 12.27 -0.63
N CYS A 67 -13.31 11.52 -0.38
CA CYS A 67 -13.07 10.85 0.89
C CYS A 67 -12.75 11.88 1.99
N LEU A 68 -13.60 11.94 3.01
CA LEU A 68 -13.42 12.85 4.14
C LEU A 68 -12.51 12.21 5.19
N VAL A 69 -11.37 12.84 5.48
CA VAL A 69 -10.46 12.45 6.56
C VAL A 69 -10.67 13.39 7.75
N LYS A 70 -11.23 12.88 8.85
CA LYS A 70 -11.48 13.65 10.07
C LYS A 70 -10.63 13.12 11.21
N THR A 71 -10.11 14.04 12.00
CA THR A 71 -9.29 13.75 13.18
C THR A 71 -10.01 14.20 14.44
N GLU A 72 -10.19 13.28 15.39
CA GLU A 72 -10.84 13.54 16.67
C GLU A 72 -9.79 13.42 17.78
N ILE A 73 -9.37 14.56 18.31
CA ILE A 73 -8.37 14.65 19.37
C ILE A 73 -9.12 14.65 20.70
N VAL A 74 -8.77 13.71 21.58
CA VAL A 74 -9.45 13.51 22.88
C VAL A 74 -8.43 13.54 24.02
N GLY A 75 -8.84 13.93 25.24
CA GLY A 75 -7.97 14.06 26.42
C GLY A 75 -8.21 13.02 27.52
N ASP A 76 -8.87 11.90 27.21
CA ASP A 76 -9.39 10.95 28.21
C ASP A 76 -8.46 9.73 28.43
N ARG A 77 -7.22 9.78 27.94
CA ARG A 77 -6.27 8.65 27.87
C ARG A 77 -6.80 7.42 27.14
N SER A 78 -7.85 7.59 26.34
CA SER A 78 -8.52 6.54 25.59
C SER A 78 -7.63 5.92 24.53
N GLU A 79 -7.87 4.65 24.23
CA GLU A 79 -7.16 3.92 23.20
C GLU A 79 -7.36 4.52 21.79
N PRO A 80 -6.28 4.64 20.98
CA PRO A 80 -6.38 5.19 19.65
C PRO A 80 -7.14 4.26 18.70
N THR A 81 -8.11 4.79 17.98
CA THR A 81 -9.01 4.06 17.09
C THR A 81 -9.09 4.71 15.73
N VAL A 82 -9.13 3.89 14.68
CA VAL A 82 -9.33 4.34 13.30
C VAL A 82 -10.58 3.66 12.77
N THR A 83 -11.54 4.45 12.31
CA THR A 83 -12.78 3.94 11.75
C THR A 83 -12.91 4.32 10.28
N PHE A 84 -13.10 3.31 9.44
CA PHE A 84 -13.35 3.48 8.01
C PHE A 84 -14.84 3.26 7.75
N SER A 85 -15.50 4.27 7.20
CA SER A 85 -16.86 4.17 6.68
C SER A 85 -16.80 3.96 5.17
N LEU A 86 -17.30 2.83 4.70
CA LEU A 86 -17.28 2.47 3.28
C LEU A 86 -18.50 3.03 2.56
N HIS A 87 -18.44 3.11 1.23
CA HIS A 87 -19.59 3.49 0.41
C HIS A 87 -20.71 2.44 0.46
N SER A 88 -20.39 1.18 0.75
CA SER A 88 -21.36 0.10 0.98
C SER A 88 -22.19 0.28 2.26
N GLY A 89 -21.83 1.22 3.13
CA GLY A 89 -22.46 1.41 4.45
C GLY A 89 -21.82 0.60 5.58
N GLU A 90 -20.89 -0.30 5.26
CA GLU A 90 -20.10 -1.03 6.24
C GLU A 90 -19.12 -0.13 6.97
N LYS A 91 -18.85 -0.46 8.24
CA LYS A 91 -17.91 0.26 9.10
C LYS A 91 -16.84 -0.70 9.60
N VAL A 92 -15.59 -0.40 9.29
CA VAL A 92 -14.43 -1.16 9.77
C VAL A 92 -13.74 -0.35 10.86
N VAL A 93 -13.68 -0.91 12.06
CA VAL A 93 -13.04 -0.27 13.23
C VAL A 93 -11.73 -0.99 13.54
N LEU A 94 -10.61 -0.26 13.46
CA LEU A 94 -9.30 -0.75 13.85
C LEU A 94 -8.89 -0.13 15.19
N LYS A 95 -8.68 -0.97 16.20
CA LYS A 95 -8.06 -0.58 17.47
C LYS A 95 -6.54 -0.59 17.29
N THR A 96 -5.90 0.57 17.43
CA THR A 96 -4.50 0.76 17.00
C THR A 96 -3.48 0.72 18.13
N THR A 97 -3.91 0.48 19.36
CA THR A 97 -3.08 0.51 20.58
C THR A 97 -1.79 -0.33 20.48
N ASN A 98 -1.85 -1.51 19.84
CA ASN A 98 -0.71 -2.42 19.70
C ASN A 98 -0.31 -2.66 18.24
N LEU A 99 -0.75 -1.80 17.32
CA LEU A 99 -0.48 -1.94 15.90
C LEU A 99 0.61 -0.96 15.45
N THR A 100 1.55 -1.46 14.66
CA THR A 100 2.51 -0.61 13.95
C THR A 100 1.84 0.05 12.75
N SER A 101 2.43 1.15 12.25
CA SER A 101 1.93 1.83 11.05
C SER A 101 1.90 0.92 9.82
N LEU A 102 2.88 0.01 9.71
CA LEU A 102 2.91 -1.04 8.67
C LEU A 102 1.70 -1.97 8.81
N ASN A 103 1.44 -2.49 10.01
CA ASN A 103 0.34 -3.43 10.24
C ASN A 103 -1.02 -2.79 9.92
N ILE A 104 -1.22 -1.52 10.28
CA ILE A 104 -2.45 -0.77 9.96
C ILE A 104 -2.66 -0.70 8.44
N LEU A 105 -1.60 -0.39 7.68
CA LEU A 105 -1.65 -0.34 6.21
C LEU A 105 -1.91 -1.72 5.59
N GLU A 106 -1.33 -2.78 6.14
CA GLU A 106 -1.58 -4.14 5.66
C GLU A 106 -3.01 -4.60 5.92
N LEU A 107 -3.56 -4.31 7.10
CA LEU A 107 -4.95 -4.61 7.43
C LEU A 107 -5.90 -3.83 6.52
N TYR A 108 -5.62 -2.55 6.27
CA TYR A 108 -6.36 -1.76 5.30
C TYR A 108 -6.35 -2.43 3.92
N ASN A 109 -5.17 -2.83 3.43
CA ASN A 109 -5.07 -3.42 2.09
C ASN A 109 -5.77 -4.80 2.00
N LYS A 110 -5.75 -5.58 3.08
CA LYS A 110 -6.44 -6.89 3.12
C LYS A 110 -7.96 -6.77 3.13
N HIS A 111 -8.50 -5.81 3.88
CA HIS A 111 -9.94 -5.72 4.12
C HIS A 111 -10.67 -4.72 3.23
N ILE A 112 -10.00 -3.64 2.79
CA ILE A 112 -10.66 -2.52 2.11
C ILE A 112 -10.33 -2.51 0.62
N THR A 113 -9.06 -2.64 0.22
CA THR A 113 -8.74 -2.67 -1.22
C THR A 113 -9.20 -3.95 -1.92
N SER A 114 -9.41 -5.04 -1.19
CA SER A 114 -9.98 -6.28 -1.73
C SER A 114 -11.44 -6.14 -2.19
N LEU A 115 -12.16 -5.14 -1.67
CA LEU A 115 -13.53 -4.84 -2.06
C LEU A 115 -13.63 -4.10 -3.39
N LEU A 116 -12.51 -3.58 -3.91
CA LEU A 116 -12.50 -2.97 -5.23
C LEU A 116 -12.55 -4.04 -6.32
N PRO A 117 -13.46 -3.91 -7.30
CA PRO A 117 -13.32 -4.68 -8.53
C PRO A 117 -12.00 -4.30 -9.21
N PRO A 118 -11.26 -5.27 -9.77
CA PRO A 118 -10.02 -4.97 -10.49
C PRO A 118 -10.32 -4.08 -11.69
N ASP A 119 -9.61 -2.95 -11.80
CA ASP A 119 -9.74 -2.04 -12.94
C ASP A 119 -9.49 -2.82 -14.25
N PRO A 120 -10.43 -2.79 -15.23
CA PRO A 120 -10.38 -3.63 -16.42
C PRO A 120 -9.11 -3.39 -17.26
N ALA A 121 -8.64 -2.14 -17.32
CA ALA A 121 -7.41 -1.78 -18.02
C ALA A 121 -6.16 -2.49 -17.46
N VAL A 122 -6.11 -2.78 -16.16
CA VAL A 122 -4.97 -3.49 -15.54
C VAL A 122 -5.01 -4.97 -15.89
N LEU A 123 -6.20 -5.56 -16.01
CA LEU A 123 -6.37 -6.95 -16.45
C LEU A 123 -5.93 -7.12 -17.90
N GLU A 124 -6.37 -6.23 -18.79
CA GLU A 124 -6.00 -6.24 -20.21
C GLU A 124 -4.49 -6.03 -20.41
N ALA A 125 -3.89 -5.09 -19.68
CA ALA A 125 -2.45 -4.86 -19.72
C ALA A 125 -1.65 -6.09 -19.24
N LYS A 126 -2.11 -6.76 -18.17
CA LYS A 126 -1.49 -8.00 -17.68
C LYS A 126 -1.60 -9.12 -18.71
N GLN A 127 -2.76 -9.29 -19.33
CA GLN A 127 -2.98 -10.29 -20.38
C GLN A 127 -2.08 -10.03 -21.60
N ALA A 128 -2.00 -8.78 -22.08
CA ALA A 128 -1.13 -8.39 -23.18
C ALA A 128 0.37 -8.62 -22.88
N LEU A 129 0.80 -8.40 -21.64
CA LEU A 129 2.18 -8.66 -21.21
C LEU A 129 2.48 -10.16 -21.12
N LEU A 130 1.50 -10.96 -20.67
CA LEU A 130 1.56 -12.42 -20.63
C LEU A 130 1.64 -13.00 -22.05
N GLU A 131 0.85 -12.48 -23.00
CA GLU A 131 0.96 -12.82 -24.42
C GLU A 131 2.34 -12.49 -24.99
N LYS A 132 2.88 -11.28 -24.74
CA LYS A 132 4.23 -10.91 -25.19
C LYS A 132 5.30 -11.84 -24.62
N LYS A 133 5.18 -12.27 -23.37
CA LYS A 133 6.10 -13.26 -22.78
C LYS A 133 5.97 -14.64 -23.41
N ARG A 134 4.75 -15.10 -23.70
CA ARG A 134 4.51 -16.38 -24.42
C ARG A 134 5.10 -16.36 -25.83
N ARG A 135 5.05 -15.22 -26.52
CA ARG A 135 5.62 -15.04 -27.86
C ARG A 135 7.16 -14.97 -27.86
N ARG A 136 7.78 -14.49 -26.78
CA ARG A 136 9.24 -14.48 -26.60
C ARG A 136 9.74 -15.86 -26.14
N LYS A 137 9.87 -16.82 -27.05
CA LYS A 137 10.61 -18.06 -26.77
C LYS A 137 12.08 -17.69 -26.49
N PRO A 138 12.71 -18.16 -25.39
CA PRO A 138 14.13 -17.93 -25.17
C PRO A 138 14.91 -18.59 -26.32
N PRO A 139 16.02 -17.99 -26.78
CA PRO A 139 16.85 -18.63 -27.78
C PRO A 139 17.32 -20.00 -27.23
N PRO A 140 17.36 -21.05 -28.07
CA PRO A 140 17.81 -22.36 -27.63
C PRO A 140 19.25 -22.23 -27.11
N LYS A 141 19.48 -22.57 -25.83
CA LYS A 141 20.83 -22.59 -25.26
C LYS A 141 21.64 -23.69 -25.95
N ILE A 142 22.67 -23.32 -26.69
CA ILE A 142 23.63 -24.27 -27.25
C ILE A 142 24.45 -24.84 -26.08
N LYS A 143 24.37 -26.15 -25.85
CA LYS A 143 25.12 -26.82 -24.76
C LYS A 143 26.63 -26.69 -24.99
N GLU A 144 27.40 -26.56 -23.91
CA GLU A 144 28.86 -26.69 -23.94
C GLU A 144 29.23 -28.05 -24.58
N GLY A 145 30.04 -28.02 -25.64
CA GLY A 145 30.40 -29.19 -26.45
C GLY A 145 29.52 -29.49 -27.68
N SER A 146 28.50 -28.66 -27.98
CA SER A 146 27.69 -28.84 -29.20
C SER A 146 28.51 -28.62 -30.47
N LYS A 147 28.42 -29.53 -31.45
CA LYS A 147 29.02 -29.42 -32.79
C LYS A 147 28.63 -28.15 -33.57
N ARG A 148 27.63 -27.38 -33.10
CA ARG A 148 27.18 -26.09 -33.67
C ARG A 148 27.95 -24.88 -33.13
N ARG A 149 28.78 -25.04 -32.09
CA ARG A 149 29.77 -24.01 -31.72
C ARG A 149 30.91 -24.14 -32.72
N GLY A 150 31.03 -23.18 -33.63
CA GLY A 150 32.23 -23.06 -34.45
C GLY A 150 33.45 -23.04 -33.54
N ILE A 151 34.47 -23.82 -33.88
CA ILE A 151 35.79 -23.73 -33.25
C ILE A 151 36.40 -22.46 -33.84
N GLU A 152 36.51 -21.40 -33.04
CA GLU A 152 37.34 -20.25 -33.41
C GLU A 152 38.79 -20.74 -33.37
N LEU A 153 39.38 -20.90 -34.57
CA LEU A 153 40.81 -21.20 -34.76
C LEU A 153 41.66 -19.98 -34.45
#